data_AF-C6HAP9-F1
#
_entry.id   AF-C6HAP9-F1
#
_cell.length_a   1.000
_cell.length_b   1.000
_cell.length_c   1.000
_cell.angle_alpha   90.00
_cell.angle_beta   90.00
_cell.angle_gamma   90.00
#
_symmetry.space_group_name_H-M   'P 1'
#
loop_
_entity.id
_entity.type
_entity.pdbx_description
1 polymer ?
#
loop_
_entity_poly.entity_id
_entity_poly.type
_entity_poly.pdbx_seq_one_letter_code
_entity_poly.pdbx_strand_id
1 'polypeptide(L)'
;TSCCAKEFEHLENTYPRRFRAFYTLDKPPKNWAQGTGFITKELLKTVLPEPKTENIKIFVCGPPAMYKAISGQKVSPKDQGELSGILKELGYSKEQVYKF
;
A
#
# COMPACT_ATOMS: atom_id res chain seq x y z
N THR A 1 -0.32 -17.60 7.94
CA THR A 1 0.66 -17.75 6.83
C THR A 1 0.47 -16.59 5.89
N SER A 2 1.51 -15.81 5.57
CA SER A 2 1.45 -14.77 4.56
C SER A 2 1.41 -15.41 3.17
N CYS A 3 0.44 -15.04 2.34
CA CYS A 3 0.33 -15.55 0.97
C CYS A 3 1.52 -15.04 0.13
N CYS A 4 2.06 -15.89 -0.74
CA CYS A 4 3.11 -15.56 -1.70
C CYS A 4 4.44 -15.03 -1.12
N ALA A 5 4.69 -15.21 0.18
CA ALA A 5 5.85 -14.61 0.83
C ALA A 5 7.19 -15.12 0.25
N LYS A 6 7.28 -16.41 -0.09
CA LYS A 6 8.49 -17.01 -0.67
C LYS A 6 8.76 -16.47 -2.07
N GLU A 7 7.71 -16.28 -2.85
CA GLU A 7 7.75 -15.77 -4.22
C GLU A 7 8.18 -14.30 -4.24
N PHE A 8 7.67 -13.48 -3.31
CA PHE A 8 8.08 -12.08 -3.18
C PHE A 8 9.51 -11.93 -2.66
N GLU A 9 9.93 -12.76 -1.70
CA GLU A 9 11.33 -12.80 -1.25
C GLU A 9 12.27 -13.16 -2.40
N HIS A 10 11.89 -14.14 -3.24
CA HIS A 10 12.66 -14.48 -4.42
C HIS A 10 12.77 -13.31 -5.41
N LEU A 11 11.67 -12.58 -5.65
CA LEU A 11 11.67 -11.40 -6.53
C LEU A 11 12.51 -10.24 -5.97
N GLU A 12 12.45 -10.01 -4.66
CA GLU A 12 13.24 -8.97 -3.99
C GLU A 12 14.75 -9.28 -4.08
N ASN A 13 15.14 -10.53 -3.86
CA ASN A 13 16.53 -10.97 -4.01
C ASN A 13 17.01 -10.93 -5.47
N THR A 14 16.12 -11.21 -6.43
CA THR A 14 16.45 -11.22 -7.86
C THR A 14 16.53 -9.79 -8.43
N TYR A 15 15.67 -8.88 -7.97
CA TYR A 15 15.54 -7.52 -8.49
C TYR A 15 15.53 -6.43 -7.39
N PRO A 16 16.57 -6.35 -6.55
CA PRO A 16 16.55 -5.53 -5.33
C PRO A 16 16.47 -4.01 -5.58
N ARG A 17 16.80 -3.55 -6.80
CA ARG A 17 16.68 -2.13 -7.18
C ARG A 17 15.29 -1.74 -7.71
N ARG A 18 14.43 -2.71 -8.01
CA ARG A 18 13.13 -2.49 -8.67
C ARG A 18 11.95 -3.00 -7.87
N PHE A 19 12.17 -3.96 -6.98
CA PHE A 19 11.13 -4.55 -6.17
C PHE A 19 11.58 -4.58 -4.70
N ARG A 20 10.69 -4.15 -3.82
CA ARG A 20 10.85 -4.18 -2.38
C ARG A 20 9.52 -4.58 -1.75
N ALA A 21 9.54 -5.53 -0.82
CA ALA A 21 8.33 -5.94 -0.11
C ALA A 21 8.42 -5.50 1.36
N PHE A 22 7.42 -4.72 1.79
CA PHE A 22 7.27 -4.35 3.20
C PHE A 22 6.01 -4.99 3.76
N TYR A 23 6.16 -5.76 4.84
CA TYR A 23 5.06 -6.50 5.43
C TYR A 23 4.62 -5.88 6.75
N THR A 24 3.31 -5.93 7.03
CA THR A 24 2.76 -5.62 8.35
C THR A 24 1.97 -6.80 8.89
N LEU A 25 2.04 -7.02 10.20
CA LEU A 25 1.27 -8.06 10.89
C LEU A 25 0.53 -7.45 12.08
N ASP A 26 -0.75 -7.75 12.23
CA ASP A 26 -1.55 -7.35 13.39
C ASP A 26 -1.03 -7.98 14.69
N LYS A 27 -0.67 -9.26 14.63
CA LYS A 27 -0.12 -10.03 15.74
C LYS A 27 1.22 -10.67 15.34
N PRO A 28 2.32 -9.92 15.39
CA PRO A 28 3.62 -10.41 14.96
C PRO A 28 4.25 -11.39 15.96
N PRO A 29 5.15 -12.27 15.51
CA PRO A 29 6.03 -13.03 16.40
C PRO A 29 7.06 -12.10 17.09
N LYS A 30 7.67 -12.57 18.18
CA LYS A 30 8.60 -11.78 19.03
C LYS A 30 9.79 -11.16 18.27
N ASN A 31 10.19 -11.76 17.15
CA ASN A 31 11.34 -11.39 16.34
C ASN A 31 10.95 -10.73 15.00
N TRP A 32 9.76 -10.13 14.91
CA TRP A 32 9.33 -9.41 13.72
C TRP A 32 10.05 -8.07 13.56
N ALA A 33 10.69 -7.87 12.42
CA ALA A 33 11.53 -6.70 12.16
C ALA A 33 10.84 -5.58 11.36
N GLN A 34 9.61 -5.81 10.87
CA GLN A 34 8.89 -4.87 10.01
C GLN A 34 7.67 -4.27 10.72
N GLY A 35 6.71 -3.71 9.96
CA GLY A 35 5.58 -2.98 10.54
C GLY A 35 4.66 -3.87 11.37
N THR A 36 4.10 -3.31 12.44
CA THR A 36 3.15 -4.00 13.33
C THR A 36 1.83 -3.25 13.32
N GLY A 37 0.72 -3.99 13.27
CA GLY A 37 -0.62 -3.43 13.23
C GLY A 37 -1.10 -3.02 11.85
N PHE A 38 -2.02 -2.05 11.83
CA PHE A 38 -2.63 -1.52 10.62
C PHE A 38 -1.69 -0.58 9.85
N ILE A 39 -2.02 -0.33 8.59
CA ILE A 39 -1.31 0.63 7.75
C ILE A 39 -1.58 2.04 8.27
N THR A 40 -0.52 2.75 8.66
CA THR A 40 -0.60 4.13 9.14
C THR A 40 -0.03 5.13 8.14
N LYS A 41 -0.27 6.42 8.40
CA LYS A 41 0.25 7.52 7.59
C LYS A 41 1.76 7.58 7.60
N GLU A 42 2.36 7.34 8.75
CA GLU A 42 3.81 7.33 8.97
C GLU A 42 4.44 6.19 8.17
N LEU A 43 3.81 5.01 8.18
CA LEU A 43 4.27 3.89 7.38
C LEU A 43 4.20 4.20 5.88
N LEU A 44 3.09 4.75 5.39
CA LEU A 44 2.97 5.06 3.96
C LEU A 44 3.99 6.11 3.50
N LYS A 45 4.34 7.08 4.34
CA LYS A 45 5.41 8.05 4.04
C LYS A 45 6.80 7.41 3.89
N THR A 46 7.07 6.31 4.59
CA THR A 46 8.39 5.66 4.53
C THR A 46 8.51 4.68 3.39
N VAL A 47 7.40 4.08 2.94
CA VAL A 47 7.41 3.02 1.91
C VAL A 47 6.98 3.49 0.52
N LEU A 48 6.19 4.56 0.42
CA LEU A 48 5.73 5.08 -0.87
C LEU A 48 6.61 6.26 -1.34
N PRO A 49 6.77 6.45 -2.66
CA PRO A 49 7.37 7.66 -3.21
C PRO A 49 6.58 8.91 -2.84
N GLU A 50 7.24 10.06 -2.73
CA GLU A 50 6.54 11.31 -2.44
C GLU A 50 5.50 11.64 -3.51
N PRO A 51 4.35 12.26 -3.16
CA PRO A 51 3.28 12.59 -4.11
C PRO A 51 3.72 13.44 -5.30
N LYS A 52 4.77 14.26 -5.13
CA LYS A 52 5.33 15.13 -6.17
C LYS A 52 6.29 14.39 -7.13
N THR A 53 6.59 13.12 -6.87
CA THR A 53 7.42 12.31 -7.76
C THR A 53 6.68 12.10 -9.07
N GLU A 54 7.34 12.37 -10.19
CA GLU A 54 6.75 12.16 -11.51
C GLU A 54 6.53 10.67 -11.78
N ASN A 55 5.51 10.36 -12.59
CA ASN A 55 5.23 9.00 -13.10
C ASN A 55 4.98 7.94 -12.02
N ILE A 56 4.32 8.31 -10.92
CA ILE A 56 3.90 7.36 -9.89
C ILE A 56 2.46 6.90 -10.08
N LYS A 57 2.23 5.60 -9.82
CA LYS A 57 0.90 5.01 -9.75
C LYS A 57 0.83 4.10 -8.53
N ILE A 58 -0.17 4.30 -7.69
CA ILE A 58 -0.44 3.54 -6.48
C ILE A 58 -1.64 2.64 -6.76
N PHE A 59 -1.47 1.36 -6.46
CA PHE A 59 -2.51 0.35 -6.58
C PHE A 59 -2.95 -0.11 -5.20
N VAL A 60 -4.25 -0.13 -4.96
CA VAL A 60 -4.85 -0.52 -3.68
C VAL A 60 -5.79 -1.69 -3.89
N CYS A 61 -5.58 -2.77 -3.14
CA CYS A 61 -6.46 -3.93 -3.09
C CYS A 61 -6.57 -4.40 -1.64
N GLY A 62 -7.78 -4.77 -1.21
CA GLY A 62 -7.98 -5.28 0.15
C GLY A 62 -9.45 -5.31 0.57
N PRO A 63 -9.73 -5.53 1.87
CA PRO A 63 -11.09 -5.47 2.39
C PRO A 63 -11.65 -4.04 2.38
N PRO A 64 -12.98 -3.85 2.40
CA PRO A 64 -13.62 -2.52 2.39
C PRO A 64 -13.11 -1.55 3.48
N ALA A 65 -12.77 -2.07 4.66
CA ALA A 65 -12.20 -1.27 5.74
C ALA A 65 -10.83 -0.67 5.36
N MET A 66 -9.99 -1.43 4.65
CA MET A 66 -8.69 -0.96 4.17
C MET A 66 -8.86 0.12 3.10
N TYR A 67 -9.79 -0.05 2.16
CA TYR A 67 -10.12 1.00 1.20
C TYR A 67 -10.54 2.28 1.92
N LYS A 68 -11.49 2.21 2.87
CA LYS A 68 -11.97 3.38 3.60
C LYS A 68 -10.84 4.12 4.31
N ALA A 69 -9.89 3.40 4.91
CA ALA A 69 -8.76 4.00 5.61
C ALA A 69 -7.72 4.62 4.67
N ILE A 70 -7.39 3.95 3.55
CA ILE A 70 -6.22 4.30 2.74
C ILE A 70 -6.59 5.21 1.55
N SER A 71 -7.66 4.89 0.81
CA SER A 71 -7.94 5.48 -0.50
C SER A 71 -9.38 5.97 -0.69
N GLY A 72 -10.28 5.66 0.24
CA GLY A 72 -11.72 5.65 -0.02
C GLY A 72 -12.16 4.44 -0.85
N GLN A 73 -13.46 4.14 -0.79
CA GLN A 73 -14.05 3.07 -1.61
C GLN A 73 -14.11 3.48 -3.09
N LYS A 74 -14.15 2.48 -3.98
CA LYS A 74 -14.53 2.67 -5.38
C LYS A 74 -16.06 2.58 -5.51
N VAL A 75 -16.64 3.29 -6.46
CA VAL A 75 -18.09 3.28 -6.69
C VAL A 75 -18.49 2.06 -7.52
N SER A 76 -17.70 1.74 -8.55
CA SER A 76 -17.91 0.57 -9.42
C SER A 76 -16.60 0.12 -10.07
N PRO A 77 -16.55 -1.00 -10.81
CA PRO A 77 -15.35 -1.39 -11.56
C PRO A 77 -14.86 -0.35 -12.57
N LYS A 78 -15.78 0.48 -13.11
CA LYS A 78 -15.46 1.55 -14.06
C LYS A 78 -15.25 2.90 -13.37
N ASP A 79 -15.80 3.08 -12.18
CA ASP A 79 -15.76 4.34 -11.44
C ASP A 79 -14.96 4.18 -10.14
N GLN A 80 -13.77 4.77 -10.15
CA GLN A 80 -12.83 4.76 -9.03
C GLN A 80 -13.30 5.60 -7.84
N GLY A 81 -14.33 6.43 -8.02
CA GLY A 81 -14.84 7.35 -7.00
C GLY A 81 -13.80 8.38 -6.57
N GLU A 82 -14.14 9.10 -5.50
CA GLU A 82 -13.25 10.09 -4.92
C GLU A 82 -12.09 9.41 -4.16
N LEU A 83 -10.92 10.07 -4.20
CA LEU A 83 -9.83 9.73 -3.30
C LEU A 83 -10.16 10.29 -1.91
N SER A 84 -9.98 9.48 -0.88
CA SER A 84 -10.07 9.89 0.53
C SER A 84 -9.12 9.06 1.39
N GLY A 85 -9.15 9.24 2.71
CA GLY A 85 -8.26 8.54 3.63
C GLY A 85 -6.81 9.02 3.56
N ILE A 86 -5.89 8.18 4.03
CA ILE A 86 -4.50 8.53 4.26
C ILE A 86 -3.81 9.05 2.99
N LEU A 87 -4.05 8.44 1.82
CA LEU A 87 -3.41 8.88 0.57
C LEU A 87 -3.82 10.31 0.19
N LYS A 88 -5.09 10.69 0.41
CA LYS A 88 -5.51 12.09 0.20
C LYS A 88 -4.81 13.03 1.16
N GLU A 89 -4.72 12.66 2.43
CA GLU A 89 -4.06 13.48 3.45
C GLU A 89 -2.56 13.63 3.23
N LEU A 90 -1.94 12.66 2.56
CA LEU A 90 -0.54 12.73 2.16
C LEU A 90 -0.33 13.61 0.92
N GLY A 91 -1.40 14.00 0.22
CA GLY A 91 -1.35 14.88 -0.94
C GLY A 91 -1.27 14.15 -2.29
N TYR A 92 -1.54 12.84 -2.33
CA TYR A 92 -1.69 12.14 -3.61
C TYR A 92 -2.99 12.57 -4.30
N SER A 93 -2.98 12.54 -5.63
CA SER A 93 -4.14 12.85 -6.46
C SER A 93 -4.92 11.59 -6.84
N LYS A 94 -6.19 11.75 -7.24
CA LYS A 94 -7.02 10.62 -7.68
C LYS A 94 -6.47 9.96 -8.95
N GLU A 95 -5.75 10.70 -9.78
CA GLU A 95 -5.11 10.20 -11.00
C GLU A 95 -3.93 9.29 -10.68
N GLN A 96 -3.28 9.46 -9.51
CA GLN A 96 -2.18 8.62 -9.07
C GLN A 96 -2.64 7.31 -8.43
N VAL A 97 -3.91 7.19 -8.01
CA VAL A 97 -4.40 6.03 -7.25
C VAL A 97 -5.38 5.19 -8.07
N TYR A 98 -5.23 3.87 -8.04
CA TYR A 98 -6.16 2.92 -8.65
C TYR A 98 -6.56 1.84 -7.63
N LYS A 99 -7.86 1.55 -7.56
CA LYS A 99 -8.50 0.65 -6.60
C LYS A 99 -9.02 -0.57 -7.38
N PHE A 100 -8.58 -1.76 -6.99
CA PHE A 100 -9.05 -3.02 -7.60
C PHE A 100 -10.42 -3.46 -7.07
#